data_AF-A0A2D4YXP3-F1
#
_entry.id   AF-A0A2D4YXP3-F1
#
_cell.length_a   1.000
_cell.length_b   1.000
_cell.length_c   1.000
_cell.angle_alpha   90.00
_cell.angle_beta   90.00
_cell.angle_gamma   90.00
#
_symmetry.space_group_name_H-M   'P 1'
#
loop_
_entity.id
_entity.type
_entity.pdbx_description
1 polymer ?
#
loop_
_entity_poly.entity_id
_entity_poly.type
_entity_poly.pdbx_seq_one_letter_code
_entity_poly.pdbx_strand_id
1 'polypeptide(L)'
;MRALYPGSFDPLTNGHVDLIERASALFGDVIVAVLCNPSKRPAFSVEERIAQIQASTSHLKGVSVISFDGLSVNCANTHQADLILRGLRAMSDFEYELQIAHTNRSLAETLETVFLATSARHSFLSSSVVKEVARFGGAIDHMVPAEVAKDLNRLFNSAFPPPLK
;
A
#
# COMPACT_ATOMS: atom_id res chain seq x y z
N MET A 1 20.21 2.56 2.93
CA MET A 1 19.63 1.21 2.82
C MET A 1 18.38 1.38 1.99
N ARG A 2 18.16 0.54 0.96
CA ARG A 2 17.03 0.67 0.05
C ARG A 2 15.95 -0.34 0.43
N ALA A 3 14.78 0.15 0.82
CA ALA A 3 13.65 -0.69 1.22
C ALA A 3 12.66 -0.84 0.05
N LEU A 4 12.27 -2.07 -0.27
CA LEU A 4 11.12 -2.33 -1.12
C LEU A 4 9.85 -2.41 -0.27
N TYR A 5 8.87 -1.56 -0.51
CA TYR A 5 7.53 -1.67 0.06
C TYR A 5 6.54 -2.17 -1.00
N PRO A 6 6.38 -3.50 -1.16
CA PRO A 6 5.44 -4.06 -2.11
C PRO A 6 4.02 -4.00 -1.59
N GLY A 7 3.04 -3.87 -2.48
CA GLY A 7 1.62 -3.92 -2.13
C GLY A 7 0.71 -3.82 -3.34
N SER A 8 -0.58 -4.14 -3.14
CA SER A 8 -1.57 -3.91 -4.20
C SER A 8 -2.00 -2.45 -4.27
N PHE A 9 -1.99 -1.71 -3.15
CA PHE A 9 -2.35 -0.29 -3.06
C PHE A 9 -3.64 0.06 -3.82
N ASP A 10 -4.73 -0.67 -3.54
CA ASP A 10 -5.99 -0.59 -4.30
C ASP A 10 -7.19 -0.15 -3.43
N PRO A 11 -7.27 1.13 -3.04
CA PRO A 11 -6.30 2.19 -3.31
C PRO A 11 -5.26 2.35 -2.19
N LEU A 12 -4.34 3.32 -2.37
CA LEU A 12 -3.51 3.84 -1.28
C LEU A 12 -4.38 4.40 -0.14
N THR A 13 -3.93 4.25 1.12
CA THR A 13 -4.65 4.74 2.31
C THR A 13 -3.72 5.58 3.17
N ASN A 14 -4.26 6.34 4.13
CA ASN A 14 -3.46 7.09 5.09
C ASN A 14 -2.54 6.18 5.92
N GLY A 15 -2.94 4.92 6.16
CA GLY A 15 -2.07 3.94 6.80
C GLY A 15 -0.85 3.55 5.95
N HIS A 16 -1.01 3.48 4.63
CA HIS A 16 0.11 3.25 3.72
C HIS A 16 1.04 4.46 3.65
N VAL A 17 0.50 5.68 3.58
CA VAL A 17 1.29 6.92 3.57
C VAL A 17 2.11 7.05 4.85
N ASP A 18 1.51 6.82 6.02
CA ASP A 18 2.21 6.82 7.32
C ASP A 18 3.39 5.83 7.34
N LEU A 19 3.22 4.64 6.75
CA LEU A 19 4.29 3.66 6.64
C LEU A 19 5.41 4.11 5.70
N ILE A 20 5.06 4.70 4.55
CA ILE A 20 6.03 5.20 3.56
C ILE A 20 6.84 6.35 4.17
N GLU A 21 6.20 7.29 4.86
CA GLU A 21 6.87 8.42 5.53
C GLU A 21 7.86 7.92 6.59
N ARG A 22 7.44 6.98 7.44
CA ARG A 22 8.30 6.40 8.47
C ARG A 22 9.45 5.59 7.87
N ALA A 23 9.19 4.83 6.81
CA ALA A 23 10.22 4.10 6.10
C ALA A 23 11.24 5.02 5.43
N SER A 24 10.78 6.10 4.80
CA SER A 24 11.63 7.12 4.19
C SER A 24 12.56 7.74 5.24
N ALA A 25 12.04 8.05 6.44
CA ALA A 25 12.84 8.56 7.54
C ALA A 25 13.88 7.55 8.09
N LEU A 26 13.57 6.25 8.07
CA LEU A 26 14.45 5.19 8.61
C LEU A 26 15.53 4.74 7.62
N PHE A 27 15.18 4.62 6.34
CA PHE A 27 16.03 3.97 5.33
C PHE A 27 16.63 4.96 4.33
N GLY A 28 15.99 6.12 4.13
CA GLY A 28 16.39 7.17 3.19
C GLY A 28 16.02 6.90 1.73
N ASP A 29 15.89 5.65 1.31
CA ASP A 29 15.47 5.24 -0.03
C ASP A 29 14.39 4.13 0.05
N VAL A 30 13.21 4.42 -0.48
CA VAL A 30 12.03 3.55 -0.45
C VAL A 30 11.47 3.40 -1.87
N ILE A 31 11.38 2.15 -2.33
CA ILE A 31 10.70 1.78 -3.56
C ILE A 31 9.31 1.26 -3.19
N VAL A 32 8.26 2.01 -3.52
CA VAL A 32 6.88 1.54 -3.40
C VAL A 32 6.53 0.77 -4.67
N ALA A 33 6.36 -0.54 -4.54
CA ALA A 33 6.12 -1.43 -5.68
C ALA A 33 4.66 -1.88 -5.74
N VAL A 34 3.94 -1.41 -6.75
CA VAL A 34 2.58 -1.84 -7.09
C VAL A 34 2.67 -3.22 -7.73
N LEU A 35 2.30 -4.25 -6.97
CA LEU A 35 2.30 -5.63 -7.46
C LEU A 35 0.99 -5.96 -8.19
N CYS A 36 1.12 -6.64 -9.32
CA CYS A 36 0.01 -7.21 -10.06
C CYS A 36 -0.35 -8.57 -9.46
N ASN A 37 -1.61 -8.73 -9.01
CA ASN A 37 -2.12 -10.02 -8.57
C ASN A 37 -3.18 -10.50 -9.58
N PRO A 38 -2.88 -11.51 -10.41
CA PRO A 38 -3.79 -11.98 -11.44
C PRO A 38 -5.08 -12.61 -10.87
N SER A 39 -5.08 -13.02 -9.61
CA SER A 39 -6.26 -13.57 -8.93
C SER A 39 -7.20 -12.50 -8.36
N LYS A 40 -6.82 -11.21 -8.42
CA LYS A 40 -7.64 -10.10 -7.91
C LYS A 40 -8.10 -9.21 -9.06
N ARG A 41 -9.30 -8.64 -8.90
CA ARG A 41 -9.81 -7.56 -9.75
C ARG A 41 -9.67 -6.24 -8.99
N PRO A 42 -8.59 -5.47 -9.22
CA PRO A 42 -8.42 -4.20 -8.54
C PRO A 42 -9.50 -3.20 -8.98
N ALA A 43 -9.83 -2.26 -8.10
CA ALA A 43 -10.75 -1.17 -8.39
C ALA A 43 -10.12 -0.13 -9.33
N PHE A 44 -8.81 0.03 -9.25
CA PHE A 44 -8.02 0.95 -10.05
C PHE A 44 -6.98 0.21 -10.91
N SER A 45 -6.66 0.76 -12.07
CA SER A 45 -5.60 0.28 -12.95
C SER A 45 -4.23 0.36 -12.25
N VAL A 46 -3.19 -0.26 -12.81
CA VAL A 46 -1.82 -0.13 -12.27
C VAL A 46 -1.37 1.33 -12.32
N GLU A 47 -1.65 2.00 -13.44
CA GLU A 47 -1.28 3.38 -13.73
C GLU A 47 -1.98 4.35 -12.76
N GLU A 48 -3.28 4.15 -12.51
CA GLU A 48 -4.05 4.95 -11.55
C GLU A 48 -3.49 4.80 -10.13
N ARG A 49 -3.15 3.57 -9.71
CA ARG A 49 -2.55 3.32 -8.39
C ARG A 49 -1.17 3.94 -8.26
N ILE A 50 -0.34 3.88 -9.30
CA ILE A 50 0.96 4.57 -9.31
C ILE A 50 0.76 6.08 -9.18
N ALA A 51 -0.15 6.67 -9.95
CA ALA A 51 -0.42 8.10 -9.91
C ALA A 51 -0.90 8.54 -8.52
N GLN A 52 -1.78 7.77 -7.87
CA GLN A 52 -2.22 7.99 -6.49
C GLN A 52 -1.05 8.01 -5.51
N ILE A 53 -0.13 7.04 -5.61
CA ILE A 53 1.06 6.96 -4.75
C ILE A 53 1.98 8.15 -5.00
N GLN A 54 2.30 8.46 -6.26
CA GLN A 54 3.19 9.56 -6.61
C GLN A 54 2.65 10.91 -6.10
N ALA A 55 1.36 11.18 -6.31
CA ALA A 55 0.73 12.39 -5.80
C ALA A 55 0.82 12.48 -4.27
N SER A 56 0.49 11.38 -3.59
CA SER A 56 0.44 11.30 -2.12
C SER A 56 1.80 11.26 -1.43
N THR A 57 2.89 11.08 -2.18
CA THR A 57 4.26 10.98 -1.65
C THR A 57 5.21 12.01 -2.25
N SER A 58 4.69 12.95 -3.04
CA SER A 58 5.46 13.99 -3.75
C SER A 58 6.27 14.92 -2.84
N HIS A 59 5.90 15.04 -1.56
CA HIS A 59 6.62 15.79 -0.54
C HIS A 59 7.85 15.07 0.01
N LEU A 60 7.99 13.77 -0.25
CA LEU A 60 9.07 12.93 0.26
C LEU A 60 10.23 12.84 -0.71
N LYS A 61 11.46 12.99 -0.20
CA LYS A 61 12.68 12.70 -0.94
C LYS A 61 13.02 11.21 -0.78
N GLY A 62 13.60 10.62 -1.82
CA GLY A 62 14.02 9.20 -1.77
C GLY A 62 12.86 8.22 -1.79
N VAL A 63 11.68 8.62 -2.29
CA VAL A 63 10.59 7.69 -2.59
C VAL A 63 10.47 7.55 -4.10
N SER A 64 10.49 6.32 -4.58
CA SER A 64 10.21 5.97 -5.98
C SER A 64 9.03 5.01 -6.05
N VAL A 65 8.28 5.09 -7.15
CA VAL A 65 7.07 4.28 -7.34
C VAL A 65 7.20 3.52 -8.64
N ILE A 66 7.02 2.20 -8.58
CA ILE A 66 7.12 1.30 -9.72
C ILE A 66 5.94 0.32 -9.75
N SER A 67 5.70 -0.29 -10.90
CA SER A 67 4.94 -1.53 -11.00
C SER A 67 5.87 -2.72 -11.15
N PHE A 68 5.46 -3.87 -10.66
CA PHE A 68 6.16 -5.12 -10.92
C PHE A 68 5.18 -6.27 -11.09
N ASP A 69 5.45 -7.12 -12.08
CA ASP A 69 4.73 -8.37 -12.28
C ASP A 69 5.60 -9.55 -11.85
N GLY A 70 5.03 -10.44 -11.03
CA GLY A 70 5.74 -11.56 -10.42
C GLY A 70 6.02 -11.40 -8.93
N LEU A 71 7.03 -12.12 -8.44
CA LEU A 71 7.29 -12.29 -7.01
C LEU A 71 7.94 -11.05 -6.39
N SER A 72 7.52 -10.69 -5.17
CA SER A 72 8.09 -9.57 -4.40
C SER A 72 9.62 -9.69 -4.18
N VAL A 73 10.12 -10.90 -3.96
CA VAL A 73 11.56 -11.19 -3.85
C VAL A 73 12.32 -10.89 -5.15
N ASN A 74 11.72 -11.19 -6.32
CA ASN A 74 12.34 -10.89 -7.61
C ASN A 74 12.35 -9.38 -7.88
N CYS A 75 11.28 -8.68 -7.48
CA CYS A 75 11.23 -7.23 -7.52
C CYS A 75 12.36 -6.61 -6.68
N ALA A 76 12.52 -7.08 -5.45
CA ALA A 76 13.57 -6.61 -4.55
C ALA A 76 14.96 -6.80 -5.17
N ASN A 77 15.26 -7.99 -5.68
CA ASN A 77 16.54 -8.29 -6.33
C ASN A 77 16.77 -7.43 -7.58
N THR A 78 15.76 -7.31 -8.46
CA THR A 78 15.84 -6.52 -9.70
C THR A 78 16.16 -5.06 -9.43
N HIS A 79 15.60 -4.50 -8.36
CA HIS A 79 15.81 -3.11 -7.98
C HIS A 79 16.88 -2.89 -6.90
N GLN A 80 17.64 -3.95 -6.58
CA GLN A 80 18.74 -3.91 -5.60
C GLN A 80 18.27 -3.37 -4.24
N ALA A 81 17.08 -3.80 -3.80
CA ALA A 81 16.61 -3.50 -2.46
C ALA A 81 17.34 -4.38 -1.45
N ASP A 82 17.74 -3.78 -0.34
CA ASP A 82 18.42 -4.47 0.77
C ASP A 82 17.42 -5.27 1.62
N LEU A 83 16.14 -4.87 1.62
CA LEU A 83 15.08 -5.50 2.41
C LEU A 83 13.70 -5.30 1.79
N ILE A 84 12.76 -6.13 2.22
CA ILE A 84 11.32 -5.96 2.02
C ILE A 84 10.71 -5.36 3.29
N LEU A 85 9.98 -4.27 3.15
CA LEU A 85 9.20 -3.66 4.21
C LEU A 85 7.75 -4.17 4.16
N ARG A 86 7.17 -4.49 5.31
CA ARG A 86 5.74 -4.78 5.46
C ARG A 86 5.17 -4.07 6.69
N GLY A 87 3.88 -3.70 6.60
CA GLY A 87 3.13 -3.10 7.70
C GLY A 87 2.29 -4.15 8.41
N LEU A 88 2.23 -4.11 9.74
CA LEU A 88 1.37 -4.97 10.55
C LEU A 88 0.32 -4.12 11.28
N ARG A 89 -0.96 -4.48 11.19
CA ARG A 89 -2.05 -3.77 11.90
C ARG A 89 -2.63 -4.59 13.03
N ALA A 90 -2.78 -5.89 12.81
CA ALA A 90 -3.35 -6.83 13.76
C ALA A 90 -2.59 -8.16 13.75
N MET A 91 -2.84 -9.01 14.74
CA MET A 91 -2.25 -10.35 14.83
C MET A 91 -2.53 -11.21 13.59
N SER A 92 -3.71 -11.05 12.98
CA SER A 92 -4.07 -11.78 11.76
C SER A 92 -3.20 -11.42 10.55
N ASP A 93 -2.71 -10.18 10.47
CA ASP A 93 -1.73 -9.81 9.43
C ASP A 93 -0.40 -10.53 9.69
N PHE A 94 0.03 -10.62 10.95
CA PHE A 94 1.34 -11.16 11.31
C PHE A 94 1.56 -12.59 10.82
N GLU A 95 0.61 -13.50 11.03
CA GLU A 95 0.76 -14.89 10.60
C GLU A 95 0.95 -15.02 9.08
N TYR A 96 0.09 -14.33 8.31
CA TYR A 96 0.17 -14.30 6.86
C TYR A 96 1.47 -13.68 6.36
N GLU A 97 1.86 -12.55 6.94
CA GLU A 97 3.07 -11.82 6.57
C GLU A 97 4.35 -12.56 6.94
N LEU A 98 4.38 -13.25 8.08
CA LEU A 98 5.50 -14.07 8.51
C LEU A 98 5.70 -15.26 7.56
N GLN A 99 4.62 -15.90 7.12
CA GLN A 99 4.68 -16.95 6.10
C GLN A 99 5.30 -16.43 4.79
N ILE A 100 4.88 -15.25 4.34
CA ILE A 100 5.45 -14.62 3.13
C ILE A 100 6.94 -14.30 3.32
N ALA A 101 7.32 -13.76 4.49
CA ALA A 101 8.72 -13.45 4.78
C ALA A 101 9.61 -14.69 4.74
N HIS A 102 9.21 -15.80 5.36
CA HIS A 102 9.94 -17.06 5.28
C HIS A 102 10.01 -17.62 3.85
N THR A 103 8.91 -17.51 3.09
CA THR A 103 8.88 -17.93 1.69
C THR A 103 9.87 -17.11 0.86
N ASN A 104 9.86 -15.78 0.99
CA ASN A 104 10.82 -14.90 0.31
C ASN A 104 12.26 -15.23 0.71
N ARG A 105 12.52 -15.50 2.00
CA ARG A 105 13.85 -15.90 2.49
C ARG A 105 14.33 -17.22 1.90
N SER A 106 13.45 -18.19 1.72
CA SER A 106 13.80 -19.47 1.05
C SER A 106 14.15 -19.31 -0.43
N LEU A 107 13.70 -18.22 -1.06
CA LEU A 107 13.98 -17.90 -2.46
C LEU A 107 15.19 -16.97 -2.63
N ALA A 108 15.49 -16.15 -1.62
CA ALA A 108 16.67 -15.29 -1.57
C ALA A 108 17.20 -15.18 -0.13
N GLU A 109 18.23 -15.96 0.17
CA GLU A 109 18.81 -16.09 1.52
C GLU A 109 19.42 -14.80 2.08
N THR A 110 19.67 -13.79 1.26
CA THR A 110 20.25 -12.51 1.71
C THR A 110 19.20 -11.44 1.96
N LEU A 111 17.95 -11.66 1.54
CA LEU A 111 16.90 -10.66 1.63
C LEU A 111 16.16 -10.79 2.96
N GLU A 112 16.12 -9.70 3.73
CA GLU A 112 15.38 -9.63 5.00
C GLU A 112 14.00 -9.01 4.80
N THR A 113 13.04 -9.39 5.63
CA THR A 113 11.75 -8.69 5.74
C THR A 113 11.67 -7.96 7.07
N VAL A 114 11.45 -6.65 7.02
CA VAL A 114 11.24 -5.80 8.19
C VAL A 114 9.77 -5.46 8.34
N PHE A 115 9.25 -5.67 9.55
CA PHE A 115 7.88 -5.32 9.91
C PHE A 115 7.84 -4.02 10.69
N LEU A 116 6.97 -3.11 10.28
CA LEU A 116 6.63 -1.92 11.05
C LEU A 116 5.19 -2.03 11.54
N ALA A 117 4.99 -1.86 12.85
CA ALA A 117 3.66 -1.71 13.41
C ALA A 117 3.00 -0.44 12.87
N THR A 118 1.75 -0.56 12.42
CA THR A 118 0.93 0.56 11.94
C THR A 118 0.59 1.48 13.11
N SER A 119 0.57 2.79 12.88
CA SER A 119 0.14 3.74 13.92
C SER A 119 -1.30 3.45 14.37
N ALA A 120 -1.58 3.61 15.67
CA ALA A 120 -2.88 3.27 16.26
C ALA A 120 -4.05 4.02 15.58
N ARG A 121 -3.81 5.26 15.13
CA ARG A 121 -4.78 6.08 14.37
C ARG A 121 -5.16 5.52 13.00
N HIS A 122 -4.41 4.57 12.46
CA HIS A 122 -4.63 3.97 11.14
C HIS A 122 -4.81 2.45 11.21
N SER A 123 -4.84 1.85 12.40
CA SER A 123 -4.92 0.38 12.58
C SER A 123 -6.20 -0.22 11.98
N PHE A 124 -7.29 0.55 11.94
CA PHE A 124 -8.56 0.13 11.35
C PHE A 124 -8.59 0.21 9.81
N LEU A 125 -7.59 0.84 9.18
CA LEU A 125 -7.59 1.07 7.75
C LEU A 125 -7.17 -0.18 6.97
N SER A 126 -8.02 -0.55 6.01
CA SER A 126 -7.69 -1.44 4.91
C SER A 126 -8.28 -0.88 3.62
N SER A 127 -7.62 -1.10 2.48
CA SER A 127 -8.18 -0.67 1.20
C SER A 127 -9.54 -1.30 0.91
N SER A 128 -9.80 -2.51 1.42
CA SER A 128 -11.12 -3.16 1.30
C SER A 128 -12.20 -2.39 2.06
N VAL A 129 -11.94 -2.04 3.32
CA VAL A 129 -12.88 -1.26 4.16
C VAL A 129 -13.12 0.12 3.55
N VAL A 130 -12.06 0.80 3.09
CA VAL A 130 -12.19 2.10 2.41
C VAL A 130 -13.10 2.00 1.19
N LYS A 131 -12.89 1.00 0.33
CA LYS A 131 -13.73 0.79 -0.86
C LYS A 131 -15.18 0.47 -0.51
N GLU A 132 -15.41 -0.27 0.56
CA GLU A 132 -16.76 -0.59 1.04
C GLU A 132 -17.49 0.68 1.52
N VAL A 133 -16.85 1.49 2.38
CA VAL A 133 -17.40 2.76 2.86
C VAL A 133 -17.72 3.69 1.68
N ALA A 134 -16.77 3.86 0.75
CA ALA A 134 -16.95 4.69 -0.44
C ALA A 134 -18.12 4.21 -1.31
N ARG A 135 -18.23 2.90 -1.53
CA ARG A 135 -19.30 2.29 -2.34
C ARG A 135 -20.70 2.54 -1.77
N PHE A 136 -20.84 2.63 -0.46
CA PHE A 136 -22.11 2.92 0.22
C PHE A 136 -22.30 4.40 0.55
N GLY A 137 -21.48 5.30 0.00
CA GLY A 137 -21.64 6.75 0.17
C GLY A 137 -21.21 7.29 1.54
N GLY A 138 -20.42 6.52 2.30
CA GLY A 138 -19.83 6.99 3.54
C GLY A 138 -18.65 7.95 3.31
N ALA A 139 -18.39 8.83 4.28
CA ALA A 139 -17.28 9.78 4.20
C ALA A 139 -15.92 9.06 4.34
N ILE A 140 -15.00 9.33 3.41
CA ILE A 140 -13.69 8.66 3.34
C ILE A 140 -12.48 9.59 3.45
N ASP A 141 -12.69 10.91 3.55
CA ASP A 141 -11.60 11.90 3.54
C ASP A 141 -10.59 11.73 4.70
N HIS A 142 -11.03 11.10 5.80
CA HIS A 142 -10.19 10.78 6.96
C HIS A 142 -9.39 9.48 6.78
N MET A 143 -9.67 8.69 5.74
CA MET A 143 -9.11 7.35 5.52
C MET A 143 -8.04 7.32 4.44
N VAL A 144 -8.09 8.25 3.48
CA VAL A 144 -7.22 8.31 2.31
C VAL A 144 -6.75 9.73 2.00
N PRO A 145 -5.67 9.89 1.20
CA PRO A 145 -5.27 11.19 0.68
C PRO A 145 -6.34 11.82 -0.21
N ALA A 146 -6.35 13.15 -0.32
CA ALA A 146 -7.38 13.90 -1.03
C ALA A 146 -7.57 13.48 -2.50
N GLU A 147 -6.48 13.21 -3.23
CA GLU A 147 -6.58 12.75 -4.63
C GLU A 147 -7.21 11.35 -4.73
N VAL A 148 -6.91 10.46 -3.80
CA VAL A 148 -7.52 9.12 -3.73
C VAL A 148 -9.00 9.21 -3.39
N ALA A 149 -9.40 10.13 -2.50
CA ALA A 149 -10.81 10.35 -2.19
C ALA A 149 -11.59 10.81 -3.43
N LYS A 150 -11.02 11.72 -4.23
CA LYS A 150 -11.62 12.17 -5.50
C LYS A 150 -11.79 11.00 -6.48
N ASP A 151 -10.79 10.13 -6.60
CA ASP A 151 -10.84 8.97 -7.49
C ASP A 151 -11.89 7.94 -7.05
N LEU A 152 -11.96 7.63 -5.74
CA LEU A 152 -12.98 6.75 -5.18
C LEU A 152 -14.38 7.31 -5.36
N ASN A 153 -14.57 8.61 -5.12
CA ASN A 153 -15.83 9.28 -5.38
C ASN A 153 -16.18 9.20 -6.86
N ARG A 154 -15.24 9.46 -7.78
CA ARG A 154 -15.49 9.32 -9.22
C ARG A 154 -15.87 7.88 -9.61
N LEU A 155 -15.19 6.88 -9.05
CA LEU A 155 -15.41 5.47 -9.36
C LEU A 155 -16.79 4.98 -8.86
N PHE A 156 -17.20 5.41 -7.67
CA PHE A 156 -18.46 5.00 -7.05
C PHE A 156 -19.60 6.01 -7.20
N ASN A 157 -19.36 7.15 -7.87
CA ASN A 157 -20.36 8.16 -8.20
C ASN A 157 -21.42 7.57 -9.14
N SER A 158 -22.50 7.03 -8.56
CA SER A 158 -23.92 7.18 -8.96
C SER A 158 -24.76 6.01 -8.42
N ALA A 159 -25.16 6.02 -7.14
CA ALA A 159 -26.28 5.16 -6.71
C ALA A 159 -26.97 5.55 -5.39
N PHE A 160 -26.30 6.23 -4.45
CA PHE A 160 -26.91 6.47 -3.14
C PHE A 160 -27.15 7.95 -2.87
N PRO A 161 -28.41 8.37 -2.64
CA PRO A 161 -28.69 9.72 -2.19
C PRO A 161 -28.00 9.97 -0.83
N PRO A 162 -27.62 11.22 -0.53
CA PRO A 162 -27.00 11.55 0.74
C PRO A 162 -27.89 11.10 1.90
N PRO A 163 -27.31 10.65 3.04
CA PRO A 163 -28.09 10.29 4.21
C PRO A 163 -28.94 11.47 4.66
N LEU A 164 -30.22 11.21 4.94
CA LEU A 164 -31.14 12.18 5.51
C LEU A 164 -30.54 12.72 6.82
N LYS A 165 -30.40 14.04 6.89
CA LYS A 165 -29.96 14.76 8.09
C LYS A 165 -30.95 14.58 9.24
#